data_AF-A0A9E2V079-F1
#
_entry.id   AF-A0A9E2V079-F1
#
_cell.length_a   1.000
_cell.length_b   1.000
_cell.length_c   1.000
_cell.angle_alpha   90.00
_cell.angle_beta   90.00
_cell.angle_gamma   90.00
#
_symmetry.space_group_name_H-M   'P 1'
#
loop_
_entity.id
_entity.type
_entity.pdbx_description
1 polymer ?
#
loop_
_entity_poly.entity_id
_entity_poly.type
_entity_poly.pdbx_seq_one_letter_code
_entity_poly.pdbx_strand_id
1 'polypeptide(L)'
;ARPSPQTLRDVHRFKNDMIMLRKSLWPLREVIARLERRESPLISENLGNYFRDVYDHTIIAIDTVETYRDILAGMLDIYLSSMSNRLNEIMKVLTIIATIFMPLTFITSLYGMNFKHMPELQWEYGYFMVLGAVVVIALSMLEYFRRKGWI
;
A
#
# COMPACT_ATOMS: atom_id res chain seq x y z
N ALA A 1 7.92 4.88 1.98
CA ALA A 1 7.18 5.50 3.09
C ALA A 1 6.22 4.47 3.70
N ARG A 2 5.99 4.46 5.02
CA ARG A 2 5.05 3.52 5.65
C ARG A 2 3.61 4.02 5.44
N PRO A 3 2.70 3.25 4.81
CA PRO A 3 1.31 3.66 4.65
C PRO A 3 0.68 3.84 6.03
N SER A 4 0.07 5.00 6.28
CA SER A 4 -0.61 5.32 7.53
C SER A 4 -2.05 5.77 7.25
N PRO A 5 -2.98 5.61 8.22
CA PRO A 5 -4.34 6.14 8.10
C PRO A 5 -4.40 7.67 7.92
N GLN A 6 -3.34 8.40 8.28
CA GLN A 6 -3.22 9.83 8.02
C GLN A 6 -2.98 10.08 6.52
N THR A 7 -2.08 9.33 5.89
CA THR A 7 -1.79 9.43 4.46
C THR A 7 -3.05 9.25 3.60
N LEU A 8 -3.89 8.27 3.93
CA LEU A 8 -5.17 8.07 3.22
C LEU A 8 -6.10 9.27 3.37
N ARG A 9 -6.19 9.85 4.58
CA ARG A 9 -7.00 11.05 4.83
C ARG A 9 -6.48 12.26 4.07
N ASP A 10 -5.16 12.43 3.99
CA ASP A 10 -4.55 13.53 3.23
C ASP A 10 -4.82 13.38 1.73
N VAL A 11 -4.68 12.18 1.16
CA VAL A 11 -5.01 11.92 -0.25
C VAL A 11 -6.48 12.23 -0.54
N HIS A 12 -7.40 11.81 0.34
CA HIS A 12 -8.81 12.15 0.20
C HIS A 12 -9.09 13.65 0.34
N ARG A 13 -8.43 14.34 1.28
CA ARG A 13 -8.55 15.79 1.44
C ARG A 13 -8.11 16.51 0.17
N PHE A 14 -6.91 16.21 -0.33
CA PHE A 14 -6.40 16.82 -1.55
C PHE A 14 -7.26 16.53 -2.78
N LYS A 15 -7.83 15.31 -2.87
CA LYS A 15 -8.79 14.98 -3.93
C LYS A 15 -10.03 15.88 -3.88
N ASN A 16 -10.56 16.13 -2.68
CA ASN A 16 -11.70 17.03 -2.50
C ASN A 16 -11.31 18.49 -2.81
N ASP A 17 -10.13 18.93 -2.40
CA ASP A 17 -9.61 20.27 -2.70
C ASP A 17 -9.47 20.49 -4.21
N MET A 18 -8.95 19.50 -4.96
CA MET A 18 -8.87 19.55 -6.43
C MET A 18 -10.26 19.63 -7.08
N ILE A 19 -11.25 18.89 -6.57
CA ILE A 19 -12.63 18.97 -7.06
C ILE A 19 -13.20 20.36 -6.83
N MET A 20 -12.94 20.95 -5.66
CA MET A 20 -13.42 22.29 -5.32
C MET A 20 -12.76 23.36 -6.20
N LEU A 21 -11.44 23.26 -6.39
CA LEU A 21 -10.68 24.15 -7.27
C LEU A 21 -11.19 24.07 -8.71
N ARG A 22 -11.44 22.87 -9.23
CA ARG A 22 -12.06 22.69 -10.56
C ARG A 22 -13.42 23.36 -10.68
N LYS A 23 -14.28 23.19 -9.67
CA LYS A 23 -15.62 23.81 -9.64
C LYS A 23 -15.55 25.33 -9.65
N SER A 24 -14.47 25.93 -9.17
CA SER A 24 -14.23 27.39 -9.21
C SER A 24 -13.58 27.84 -10.53
N LEU A 25 -12.64 27.07 -11.08
CA LEU A 25 -11.92 27.43 -12.30
C LEU A 25 -12.78 27.38 -13.56
N TRP A 26 -13.73 26.44 -13.65
CA TRP A 26 -14.61 26.31 -14.82
C TRP A 26 -15.49 27.56 -15.06
N PRO A 27 -16.24 28.06 -14.06
CA PRO A 27 -16.97 29.31 -14.19
C PRO A 27 -16.06 30.51 -14.43
N LEU A 28 -14.87 30.55 -13.80
CA LEU A 28 -13.89 31.61 -14.01
C LEU A 28 -13.44 31.67 -15.48
N ARG A 29 -13.18 30.51 -16.09
CA ARG A 29 -12.86 30.42 -17.52
C ARG A 29 -13.96 31.01 -18.39
N GLU A 30 -15.23 30.74 -18.08
CA GLU A 30 -16.36 31.32 -18.83
C GLU A 30 -16.45 32.84 -18.68
N VAL A 31 -16.22 33.36 -17.48
CA VAL A 31 -16.18 34.82 -17.22
C VAL A 31 -15.06 35.47 -18.04
N ILE A 32 -13.86 34.90 -18.02
CA ILE A 32 -12.71 35.43 -18.77
C ILE A 32 -12.96 35.31 -20.29
N ALA A 33 -13.60 34.24 -20.76
CA ALA A 33 -13.97 34.10 -22.16
C ALA A 33 -14.92 35.22 -22.64
N ARG A 34 -15.86 35.66 -21.80
CA ARG A 34 -16.74 36.79 -22.13
C ARG A 34 -15.99 38.12 -22.15
N LEU A 35 -15.01 38.30 -21.26
CA LEU A 35 -14.14 39.47 -21.25
C LEU A 35 -13.23 39.51 -22.49
N GLU A 36 -12.70 38.36 -22.92
CA GLU A 36 -11.88 38.21 -24.13
C GLU A 36 -12.68 38.53 -25.41
N ARG A 37 -13.94 38.10 -25.47
CA ARG A 37 -14.87 38.38 -26.59
C ARG A 37 -15.39 39.82 -26.63
N ARG A 38 -15.06 40.66 -25.64
CA ARG A 38 -15.44 42.08 -25.58
C ARG A 38 -16.97 42.30 -25.66
N GLU A 39 -17.74 41.55 -24.89
CA GLU A 39 -19.21 41.69 -24.84
C GLU A 39 -19.69 43.02 -24.19
N SER A 40 -18.78 43.93 -23.83
CA SER A 40 -19.09 45.21 -23.18
C SER A 40 -18.35 46.39 -23.83
N PRO A 41 -19.04 47.52 -24.09
CA PRO A 41 -18.41 48.74 -24.61
C PRO A 41 -17.44 49.41 -23.63
N LEU A 42 -17.34 48.94 -22.38
CA LEU A 42 -16.38 49.41 -21.38
C LEU A 42 -14.96 48.82 -21.56
N ILE A 43 -14.79 47.84 -22.45
CA ILE A 43 -13.51 47.14 -22.66
C ILE A 43 -12.74 47.77 -23.84
N SER A 44 -11.61 48.42 -23.54
CA SER A 44 -10.72 49.02 -24.54
C SER A 44 -10.10 47.97 -25.48
N GLU A 45 -9.88 48.32 -26.75
CA GLU A 45 -9.25 47.45 -27.74
C GLU A 45 -7.85 46.96 -27.33
N ASN A 46 -7.14 47.71 -26.50
CA ASN A 46 -5.80 47.36 -26.01
C ASN A 46 -5.81 46.28 -24.92
N LEU A 47 -6.95 46.00 -24.26
CA LEU A 47 -7.02 44.99 -23.19
C LEU A 47 -7.25 43.55 -23.70
N GLY A 48 -7.66 43.36 -24.96
CA GLY A 48 -8.01 42.03 -25.47
C GLY A 48 -6.87 41.01 -25.39
N ASN A 49 -5.63 41.44 -25.65
CA ASN A 49 -4.46 40.55 -25.57
C ASN A 49 -4.16 40.12 -24.13
N TYR A 50 -4.40 41.00 -23.14
CA TYR A 50 -4.23 40.66 -21.72
C TYR A 50 -5.30 39.68 -21.24
N PHE A 51 -6.55 39.84 -21.67
CA PHE A 51 -7.61 38.88 -21.33
C PHE A 51 -7.39 37.51 -21.99
N ARG A 52 -6.83 37.48 -23.21
CA ARG A 52 -6.42 36.23 -23.85
C ARG A 52 -5.35 35.49 -23.07
N ASP A 53 -4.31 36.19 -22.62
CA ASP A 53 -3.27 35.60 -21.77
C ASP A 53 -3.84 35.01 -20.46
N VAL A 54 -4.74 35.74 -19.79
CA VAL A 54 -5.42 35.25 -18.58
C VAL A 54 -6.34 34.06 -18.88
N TYR A 55 -6.99 34.04 -20.05
CA TYR A 55 -7.81 32.91 -20.51
C TYR A 55 -6.95 31.66 -20.71
N ASP A 56 -5.82 31.79 -21.40
CA ASP A 56 -4.87 30.71 -21.66
C ASP A 56 -4.29 30.18 -20.33
N HIS A 57 -3.90 31.06 -19.41
CA HIS A 57 -3.48 30.67 -18.06
C HIS A 57 -4.56 29.93 -17.28
N THR A 58 -5.83 30.28 -17.46
CA THR A 58 -6.95 29.59 -16.80
C THR A 58 -7.14 28.18 -17.35
N ILE A 59 -6.95 27.98 -18.66
CA ILE A 59 -6.95 26.64 -19.26
C ILE A 59 -5.81 25.80 -18.68
N ILE A 60 -4.59 26.34 -18.63
CA ILE A 60 -3.42 25.66 -18.06
C ILE A 60 -3.69 25.25 -16.61
N ALA A 61 -4.31 26.13 -15.81
CA ALA A 61 -4.68 25.82 -14.44
C ALA A 61 -5.70 24.66 -14.34
N ILE A 62 -6.72 24.65 -15.21
CA ILE A 62 -7.71 23.56 -15.26
C ILE A 62 -7.04 22.22 -15.60
N ASP A 63 -6.19 22.19 -16.63
CA ASP A 63 -5.49 20.97 -17.04
C ASP A 63 -4.53 20.47 -15.95
N THR A 64 -3.89 21.39 -15.24
CA THR A 64 -3.02 21.06 -14.10
C THR A 64 -3.82 20.42 -12.96
N VAL A 65 -5.01 20.94 -12.66
CA VAL A 65 -5.90 20.38 -11.64
C VAL A 65 -6.41 18.98 -12.03
N GLU A 66 -6.76 18.76 -13.28
CA GLU A 66 -7.14 17.44 -13.79
C GLU A 66 -5.95 16.45 -13.67
N THR A 67 -4.75 16.87 -14.06
CA THR A 67 -3.51 16.08 -13.92
C THR A 67 -3.26 15.68 -12.46
N TYR A 68 -3.38 16.63 -11.52
CA TYR A 68 -3.23 16.31 -10.10
C TYR A 68 -4.32 15.38 -9.58
N ARG A 69 -5.55 15.49 -10.09
CA ARG A 69 -6.63 14.58 -9.69
C ARG A 69 -6.34 13.14 -10.13
N ASP A 70 -5.78 12.96 -11.33
CA ASP A 70 -5.41 11.64 -11.84
C ASP A 70 -4.21 11.06 -11.08
N ILE A 71 -3.22 11.88 -10.74
CA ILE A 71 -2.10 11.48 -9.86
C ILE A 71 -2.62 11.05 -8.48
N LEU A 72 -3.53 11.82 -7.87
CA LEU A 72 -4.13 11.49 -6.57
C LEU A 72 -4.94 10.19 -6.62
N ALA A 73 -5.60 9.89 -7.74
CA ALA A 73 -6.28 8.61 -7.94
C ALA A 73 -5.26 7.46 -7.98
N GLY A 74 -4.18 7.60 -8.76
CA GLY A 74 -3.10 6.60 -8.79
C GLY A 74 -2.39 6.41 -7.44
N MET A 75 -2.27 7.46 -6.63
CA MET A 75 -1.74 7.35 -5.27
C MET A 75 -2.59 6.47 -4.36
N LEU A 76 -3.91 6.47 -4.50
CA LEU A 76 -4.80 5.60 -3.73
C LEU A 76 -4.56 4.12 -4.09
N ASP A 77 -4.41 3.82 -5.38
CA ASP A 77 -4.12 2.46 -5.85
C ASP A 77 -2.76 1.97 -5.35
N ILE A 78 -1.74 2.83 -5.39
CA ILE A 78 -0.42 2.54 -4.82
C ILE A 78 -0.51 2.29 -3.31
N TYR A 79 -1.31 3.09 -2.59
CA TYR A 79 -1.52 2.91 -1.15
C TYR A 79 -2.15 1.55 -0.83
N LEU A 80 -3.21 1.16 -1.56
CA LEU A 80 -3.87 -0.13 -1.41
C LEU A 80 -2.93 -1.30 -1.75
N SER A 81 -2.17 -1.18 -2.83
CA SER A 81 -1.15 -2.16 -3.23
C SER A 81 -0.07 -2.32 -2.16
N SER A 82 0.42 -1.21 -1.58
CA SER A 82 1.40 -1.22 -0.50
C SER A 82 0.85 -1.88 0.78
N MET A 83 -0.41 -1.61 1.13
CA MET A 83 -1.08 -2.29 2.25
C MET A 83 -1.20 -3.79 2.02
N SER A 84 -1.62 -4.22 0.83
CA SER A 84 -1.71 -5.63 0.46
C SER A 84 -0.34 -6.31 0.54
N ASN A 85 0.70 -5.67 0.01
CA ASN A 85 2.06 -6.20 0.09
C ASN A 85 2.53 -6.35 1.55
N ARG A 86 2.23 -5.38 2.40
CA ARG A 86 2.55 -5.46 3.84
C ARG A 86 1.80 -6.60 4.52
N LEU A 87 0.51 -6.79 4.20
CA LEU A 87 -0.26 -7.92 4.71
C LEU A 87 0.33 -9.25 4.26
N ASN A 88 0.74 -9.36 3.00
CA ASN A 88 1.41 -10.55 2.48
C ASN A 88 2.72 -10.83 3.22
N GLU A 89 3.54 -9.83 3.51
CA GLU A 89 4.76 -10.00 4.30
C GLU A 89 4.47 -10.43 5.74
N ILE A 90 3.48 -9.83 6.40
CA ILE A 90 3.04 -10.25 7.74
C ILE A 90 2.57 -11.71 7.72
N MET A 91 1.76 -12.09 6.74
CA MET A 91 1.26 -13.45 6.58
C MET A 91 2.40 -14.44 6.33
N LYS A 92 3.36 -14.12 5.46
CA LYS A 92 4.56 -14.95 5.24
C LYS A 92 5.30 -15.21 6.55
N VAL A 93 5.59 -14.17 7.33
CA VAL A 93 6.29 -14.31 8.62
C VAL A 93 5.51 -15.19 9.59
N LEU A 94 4.20 -14.95 9.73
CA LEU A 94 3.35 -15.78 10.59
C LEU A 94 3.32 -17.24 10.13
N THR A 95 3.21 -17.49 8.83
CA THR A 95 3.22 -18.84 8.26
C THR A 95 4.55 -19.54 8.48
N ILE A 96 5.68 -18.88 8.24
CA ILE A 96 7.02 -19.45 8.48
C ILE A 96 7.16 -19.90 9.94
N ILE A 97 6.81 -19.01 10.87
CA ILE A 97 6.84 -19.33 12.31
C ILE A 97 5.92 -20.53 12.59
N ALA A 98 4.65 -20.48 12.17
CA ALA A 98 3.69 -21.54 12.43
C ALA A 98 4.12 -22.90 11.84
N THR A 99 4.62 -22.92 10.59
CA THR A 99 5.06 -24.16 9.92
C THR A 99 6.31 -24.76 10.55
N ILE A 100 7.21 -23.95 11.10
CA ILE A 100 8.37 -24.47 11.87
C ILE A 100 7.90 -25.02 13.22
N PHE A 101 7.04 -24.30 13.94
CA PHE A 101 6.62 -24.70 15.28
C PHE A 101 5.64 -25.89 15.29
N MET A 102 4.77 -26.05 14.29
CA MET A 102 3.75 -27.10 14.27
C MET A 102 4.32 -28.54 14.39
N PRO A 103 5.30 -28.98 13.58
CA PRO A 103 5.90 -30.31 13.73
C PRO A 103 6.72 -30.44 15.03
N LEU A 104 7.39 -29.37 15.45
CA LEU A 104 8.15 -29.33 16.70
C LEU A 104 7.24 -29.54 17.92
N THR A 105 6.14 -28.79 17.98
CA THR A 105 5.11 -28.91 19.02
C THR A 105 4.46 -30.29 18.98
N PHE A 106 4.19 -30.84 17.78
CA PHE A 106 3.65 -32.18 17.65
C PHE A 106 4.57 -33.23 18.27
N ILE A 107 5.88 -33.19 18.01
CA ILE A 107 6.85 -34.09 18.62
C ILE A 107 6.84 -33.95 20.14
N THR A 108 6.95 -32.72 20.67
CA THR A 108 6.93 -32.50 22.13
C THR A 108 5.63 -32.96 22.78
N SER A 109 4.50 -32.79 22.10
CA SER A 109 3.18 -33.20 22.58
C SER A 109 3.03 -34.72 22.55
N LEU A 110 3.54 -35.39 21.52
CA LEU A 110 3.55 -36.85 21.41
C LEU A 110 4.33 -37.49 22.56
N TYR A 111 5.53 -36.96 22.87
CA TYR A 111 6.34 -37.41 24.01
C TYR A 111 5.81 -36.94 25.37
N GLY A 112 4.90 -35.97 25.39
CA GLY A 112 4.17 -35.53 26.59
C GLY A 112 2.96 -36.40 26.93
N MET A 113 2.62 -37.39 26.10
CA MET A 113 1.48 -38.29 26.36
C MET A 113 1.85 -39.34 27.42
N ASN A 114 0.95 -39.59 28.37
CA ASN A 114 1.15 -40.57 29.45
C ASN A 114 0.95 -42.03 29.00
N PHE A 115 1.60 -42.47 27.91
CA PHE A 115 1.53 -43.87 27.48
C PHE A 115 2.47 -44.76 28.28
N LYS A 116 1.97 -45.95 28.66
CA LYS A 116 2.70 -46.92 29.49
C LYS A 116 3.77 -47.72 28.73
N HIS A 117 3.68 -47.78 27.39
CA HIS A 117 4.62 -48.47 26.50
C HIS A 117 5.18 -47.48 25.47
N MET A 118 6.13 -46.65 25.89
CA MET A 118 6.98 -45.85 25.00
C MET A 118 8.40 -46.43 25.03
N PRO A 119 8.76 -47.37 24.12
CA PRO A 119 10.07 -48.01 24.12
C PRO A 119 11.21 -46.99 23.91
N GLU A 120 10.95 -45.86 23.25
CA GLU A 120 11.95 -44.80 23.03
C GLU A 120 12.35 -44.07 24.32
N LEU A 121 11.49 -44.07 25.36
CA LEU A 121 11.75 -43.39 26.63
C LEU A 121 12.75 -44.13 27.52
N GLN A 122 12.85 -45.45 27.36
CA GLN A 122 13.76 -46.30 28.14
C GLN A 122 15.16 -46.39 27.50
N TRP A 123 15.33 -45.78 26.32
CA TRP A 123 16.60 -45.79 25.62
C TRP A 123 17.48 -44.61 26.05
N GLU A 124 18.71 -44.89 26.47
CA GLU A 124 19.68 -43.91 26.99
C GLU A 124 19.95 -42.74 26.02
N TYR A 125 19.87 -42.98 24.71
CA TYR A 125 20.07 -41.97 23.67
C TYR A 125 18.78 -41.42 23.06
N GLY A 126 17.61 -41.88 23.50
CA GLY A 126 16.31 -41.49 22.93
C GLY A 126 16.07 -39.98 22.98
N TYR A 127 16.41 -39.34 24.11
CA TYR A 127 16.31 -37.89 24.26
C TYR A 127 17.17 -37.12 23.25
N PHE A 128 18.43 -37.53 23.07
CA PHE A 128 19.36 -36.87 22.15
C PHE A 128 18.97 -37.10 20.68
N MET A 129 18.45 -38.27 20.32
CA MET A 129 17.92 -38.55 18.97
C MET A 129 16.72 -37.66 18.63
N VAL A 130 15.75 -37.52 19.54
CA VAL A 130 14.58 -36.66 19.34
C VAL A 130 15.00 -35.19 19.21
N LEU A 131 15.94 -34.74 20.05
CA LEU A 131 16.50 -33.39 19.96
C LEU A 131 17.19 -33.16 18.61
N GLY A 132 17.98 -34.13 18.14
CA GLY A 132 18.60 -34.10 16.82
C GLY A 132 17.59 -34.01 15.69
N ALA A 133 16.52 -34.84 15.74
CA ALA A 133 15.46 -34.81 14.75
C ALA A 133 14.73 -33.45 14.71
N VAL A 134 14.45 -32.86 15.87
CA VAL A 134 13.84 -31.52 15.99
C VAL A 134 14.73 -30.46 15.33
N VAL A 135 16.05 -30.47 15.60
CA VAL A 135 17.00 -29.53 15.00
C VAL A 135 17.08 -29.71 13.49
N VAL A 136 17.13 -30.96 13.00
CA VAL A 136 17.17 -31.26 11.56
C VAL A 136 15.89 -30.77 10.86
N ILE A 137 14.72 -30.97 11.46
CA ILE A 137 13.44 -30.49 10.92
C ILE A 137 13.43 -28.95 10.88
N ALA A 138 13.87 -28.29 11.94
CA ALA A 138 13.91 -26.82 11.98
C ALA A 138 14.86 -26.25 10.92
N LEU A 139 16.07 -26.82 10.78
CA LEU A 139 17.05 -26.39 9.79
C LEU A 139 16.60 -26.67 8.35
N SER A 140 16.02 -27.83 8.08
CA SER A 140 15.51 -28.17 6.75
C SER A 140 14.37 -27.24 6.31
N MET A 141 13.47 -26.87 7.23
CA MET A 141 12.40 -25.90 6.96
C MET A 141 12.97 -24.50 6.70
N LEU A 142 13.95 -24.05 7.50
CA LEU A 142 14.62 -22.76 7.27
C LEU A 142 15.30 -22.70 5.90
N GLU A 143 16.03 -23.74 5.53
CA GLU A 143 16.68 -23.84 4.21
C GLU A 143 15.64 -23.85 3.08
N TYR A 144 14.53 -24.57 3.25
CA TYR A 144 13.42 -24.57 2.29
C TYR A 144 12.83 -23.17 2.07
N PHE A 145 12.55 -22.43 3.15
CA PHE A 145 12.00 -21.08 3.06
C PHE A 145 12.99 -20.07 2.47
N ARG A 146 14.29 -20.21 2.78
CA ARG A 146 15.37 -19.42 2.17
C ARG A 146 15.45 -19.65 0.66
N ARG A 147 15.38 -20.90 0.20
CA ARG A 147 15.37 -21.24 -1.25
C ARG A 147 14.16 -20.70 -1.99
N LYS A 148 13.02 -20.60 -1.30
CA LYS A 148 11.80 -19.99 -1.85
C LYS A 148 11.84 -18.46 -1.88
N GLY A 149 12.88 -17.82 -1.33
CA GLY A 149 12.99 -16.35 -1.25
C GLY A 149 11.97 -15.73 -0.29
N TRP A 150 11.51 -16.50 0.71
CA TRP A 150 10.61 -15.99 1.75
C TRP A 150 11.37 -15.47 2.98
N ILE A 151 12.67 -15.79 3.07
CA ILE A 151 13.67 -15.37 4.05
C ILE A 151 14.93 -15.02 3.27
#